data_AF-A0A1G9IW34-F1
#
_entry.id   AF-A0A1G9IW34-F1
#
_cell.length_a   1.000
_cell.length_b   1.000
_cell.length_c   1.000
_cell.angle_alpha   90.00
_cell.angle_beta   90.00
_cell.angle_gamma   90.00
#
_symmetry.space_group_name_H-M   'P 1'
#
loop_
_entity.id
_entity.type
_entity.pdbx_description
1 polymer ?
#
loop_
_entity_poly.entity_id
_entity_poly.type
_entity_poly.pdbx_seq_one_letter_code
_entity_poly.pdbx_strand_id
1 'polypeptide(L)'
;MMDDFEKHIRDNKVAFDEHKVDRARLWANITSKLDDNTVKVVPLWKSPLLRIVATVVILLGIGAFIGLSIFGGNYNTEDRFASQELMDIDMHYRNLVSHQVQLLQNNPKLSDSEKEEFLSFMDELDEEYDVLRLDMQENLDNELVLEAIITNYKKRIELIENLLKQINNSKLKDDNYGYTL
;
A
#
# COMPACT_ATOMS: atom_id res chain seq x y z
N MET A 1 -68.45 41.15 55.11
CA MET A 1 -69.13 42.14 54.26
C MET A 1 -68.90 41.68 52.83
N MET A 2 -69.95 41.56 52.01
CA MET A 2 -69.83 41.03 50.65
C MET A 2 -69.46 42.16 49.70
N ASP A 3 -68.51 41.94 48.79
CA ASP A 3 -68.07 42.95 47.82
C ASP A 3 -69.16 43.22 46.76
N ASP A 4 -69.26 44.45 46.28
CA ASP A 4 -70.33 44.90 45.38
C ASP A 4 -70.32 44.13 44.05
N PHE A 5 -69.13 43.74 43.59
CA PHE A 5 -68.96 42.94 42.38
C PHE A 5 -69.54 41.53 42.54
N GLU A 6 -69.31 40.90 43.69
CA GLU A 6 -69.82 39.56 43.96
C GLU A 6 -71.35 39.55 44.04
N LYS A 7 -71.93 40.60 44.66
CA LYS A 7 -73.37 40.81 44.67
C LYS A 7 -73.93 40.94 43.26
N HIS A 8 -73.28 41.73 42.40
CA HIS A 8 -73.74 41.95 41.03
C HIS A 8 -73.72 40.69 40.16
N ILE A 9 -72.65 39.89 40.24
CA ILE A 9 -72.56 38.61 39.49
C ILE A 9 -73.60 37.61 39.99
N ARG A 10 -73.86 37.59 41.30
CA ARG A 10 -74.82 36.67 41.91
C ARG A 10 -76.26 37.02 41.56
N ASP A 11 -76.62 38.30 41.63
CA ASP A 11 -77.98 38.79 41.32
C ASP A 11 -78.30 38.64 39.83
N ASN A 12 -77.29 38.71 38.95
CA ASN A 12 -77.45 38.59 37.50
C ASN A 12 -77.06 37.21 36.94
N LYS A 13 -76.78 36.22 37.80
CA LYS A 13 -76.34 34.88 37.37
C LYS A 13 -77.26 34.26 36.32
N VAL A 14 -78.57 34.45 36.49
CA VAL A 14 -79.60 33.91 35.57
C VAL A 14 -79.47 34.51 34.16
N ALA A 15 -79.08 35.78 34.03
CA ALA A 15 -78.85 36.44 32.74
C ALA A 15 -77.60 35.89 32.01
N PHE A 16 -76.64 35.32 32.74
CA PHE A 16 -75.46 34.69 32.15
C PHE A 16 -75.71 33.24 31.67
N ASP A 17 -76.78 32.59 32.15
CA ASP A 17 -77.13 31.21 31.80
C ASP A 17 -78.05 31.11 30.57
N GLU A 18 -78.49 32.24 29.99
CA GLU A 18 -79.46 32.30 28.87
C GLU A 18 -78.90 31.76 27.54
N HIS A 19 -77.59 31.90 27.30
CA HIS A 19 -76.96 31.46 26.07
C HIS A 19 -75.79 30.51 26.35
N LYS A 20 -76.06 29.20 26.20
CA LYS A 20 -74.99 28.20 26.19
C LYS A 20 -74.27 28.25 24.85
N VAL A 21 -72.96 28.44 24.89
CA VAL A 21 -72.11 28.44 23.70
C VAL A 21 -72.25 27.10 22.97
N ASP A 22 -72.59 27.15 21.68
CA ASP A 22 -72.62 25.97 20.82
C ASP A 22 -71.18 25.52 20.51
N ARG A 23 -70.68 24.64 21.37
CA ARG A 23 -69.35 24.05 21.24
C ARG A 23 -69.22 23.25 19.95
N ALA A 24 -70.29 22.64 19.46
CA ALA A 24 -70.24 21.86 18.22
C ALA A 24 -69.96 22.78 17.02
N ARG A 25 -70.60 23.94 16.96
CA ARG A 25 -70.33 24.95 15.92
C ARG A 25 -68.91 25.52 16.00
N LEU A 26 -68.40 25.76 17.21
CA LEU A 26 -67.02 26.19 17.40
C LEU A 26 -66.02 25.14 16.90
N TRP A 27 -66.19 23.88 17.30
CA TRP A 27 -65.33 22.79 16.85
C TRP A 27 -65.45 22.54 15.35
N ALA A 28 -66.65 22.64 14.76
CA ALA A 28 -66.84 22.51 13.32
C ALA A 28 -66.04 23.56 12.53
N ASN A 29 -66.02 24.81 13.00
CA ASN A 29 -65.23 25.88 12.37
C ASN A 29 -63.72 25.66 12.52
N ILE A 30 -63.27 25.16 13.68
CA ILE A 30 -61.86 24.82 13.91
C ILE A 30 -61.43 23.71 12.96
N THR A 31 -62.19 22.61 12.92
CA THR A 31 -61.87 21.45 12.06
C THR A 31 -61.92 21.82 10.58
N SER A 32 -62.87 22.66 10.14
CA SER A 32 -62.95 23.12 8.74
C SER A 32 -61.73 23.92 8.29
N LYS A 33 -61.02 24.56 9.22
CA LYS A 33 -59.79 25.32 8.95
C LYS A 33 -58.51 24.48 9.08
N LEU A 34 -58.64 23.23 9.53
CA LEU A 34 -57.51 22.31 9.70
C LEU A 34 -57.28 21.41 8.48
N ASP A 35 -58.02 21.59 7.39
CA ASP A 35 -57.95 20.65 6.26
C ASP A 35 -56.62 20.71 5.48
N ASP A 36 -55.91 19.59 5.62
CA ASP A 36 -55.10 18.84 4.65
C ASP A 36 -53.84 19.43 3.99
N ASN A 37 -52.98 20.09 4.77
CA ASN A 37 -51.55 20.13 4.44
C ASN A 37 -50.78 19.02 5.17
N THR A 38 -51.19 17.77 4.94
CA THR A 38 -50.31 16.64 5.25
C THR A 38 -49.14 16.67 4.27
N VAL A 39 -47.95 17.04 4.76
CA VAL A 39 -46.73 17.05 3.94
C VAL A 39 -46.56 15.65 3.35
N LYS A 40 -46.69 15.52 2.03
CA LYS A 40 -46.52 14.26 1.31
C LYS A 40 -45.07 13.80 1.46
N VAL A 41 -44.81 12.95 2.45
CA VAL A 41 -43.52 12.28 2.59
C VAL A 41 -43.45 11.15 1.57
N VAL A 42 -42.52 11.24 0.62
CA VAL A 42 -42.27 10.16 -0.33
C VAL A 42 -41.29 9.19 0.34
N PRO A 43 -41.70 7.97 0.70
CA PRO A 43 -40.77 7.02 1.30
C PRO A 43 -39.76 6.57 0.25
N LEU A 44 -38.50 7.00 0.41
CA LEU A 44 -37.40 6.72 -0.53
C LEU A 44 -37.26 5.21 -0.82
N TRP A 45 -37.53 4.36 0.17
CA TRP A 45 -37.47 2.90 0.08
C TRP A 45 -38.53 2.26 -0.84
N LYS A 46 -39.58 3.01 -1.21
CA LYS A 46 -40.61 2.58 -2.16
C LYS A 46 -40.32 3.05 -3.60
N SER A 47 -39.24 3.78 -3.83
CA SER A 47 -38.87 4.22 -5.18
C SER A 47 -38.27 3.05 -5.99
N PRO A 48 -38.85 2.68 -7.15
CA PRO A 48 -38.31 1.62 -8.00
C PRO A 48 -36.92 1.99 -8.55
N LEU A 49 -36.65 3.28 -8.76
CA LEU A 49 -35.35 3.77 -9.23
C LEU A 49 -34.23 3.50 -8.22
N LEU A 50 -34.50 3.67 -6.92
CA LEU A 50 -33.51 3.40 -5.87
C LEU A 50 -33.17 1.92 -5.77
N ARG A 51 -34.12 1.03 -6.04
CA ARG A 51 -33.87 -0.42 -6.09
C ARG A 51 -32.96 -0.80 -7.26
N ILE A 52 -33.18 -0.22 -8.44
CA ILE A 52 -32.35 -0.46 -9.63
C ILE A 52 -30.91 0.02 -9.36
N VAL A 53 -30.73 1.24 -8.86
CA VAL A 53 -29.40 1.77 -8.53
C VAL A 53 -28.69 0.89 -7.51
N ALA A 54 -29.38 0.46 -6.45
CA ALA A 54 -28.79 -0.43 -5.44
C ALA A 54 -28.29 -1.75 -6.05
N THR A 55 -29.05 -2.36 -6.98
CA THR A 55 -28.62 -3.59 -7.64
C THR A 55 -27.39 -3.40 -8.51
N VAL A 56 -27.29 -2.28 -9.24
CA VAL A 56 -26.12 -1.97 -10.07
C VAL A 56 -24.88 -1.76 -9.21
N VAL A 57 -25.00 -1.01 -8.10
CA VAL A 57 -23.90 -0.78 -7.15
C VAL A 57 -23.43 -2.10 -6.53
N ILE A 58 -24.34 -3.00 -6.17
CA ILE A 58 -23.99 -4.31 -5.63
C ILE A 58 -23.26 -5.15 -6.68
N LEU A 59 -23.75 -5.20 -7.92
CA LEU A 59 -23.10 -5.96 -8.99
C LEU A 59 -21.71 -5.41 -9.33
N LEU A 60 -21.55 -4.10 -9.36
CA LEU A 60 -20.23 -3.47 -9.54
C LEU A 60 -19.31 -3.74 -8.36
N GLY A 61 -19.83 -3.69 -7.13
CA GLY A 61 -19.06 -4.00 -5.92
C GLY A 61 -18.58 -5.45 -5.89
N ILE A 62 -19.46 -6.41 -6.21
CA ILE A 62 -19.11 -7.83 -6.31
C ILE A 62 -18.15 -8.07 -7.49
N GLY A 63 -18.42 -7.46 -8.65
CA GLY A 63 -17.56 -7.57 -9.83
C GLY A 63 -16.16 -6.99 -9.58
N ALA A 64 -16.06 -5.86 -8.90
CA ALA A 64 -14.79 -5.27 -8.49
C ALA A 64 -14.07 -6.12 -7.44
N PHE A 65 -14.79 -6.67 -6.46
CA PHE A 65 -14.22 -7.55 -5.44
C PHE A 65 -13.66 -8.84 -6.06
N ILE A 66 -14.45 -9.52 -6.89
CA ILE A 66 -14.02 -10.72 -7.62
C ILE A 66 -12.89 -10.37 -8.58
N GLY A 67 -12.99 -9.25 -9.30
CA GLY A 67 -11.94 -8.77 -10.20
C GLY A 67 -10.62 -8.55 -9.45
N LEU A 68 -10.66 -7.90 -8.29
CA LEU A 68 -9.45 -7.66 -7.49
C LEU A 68 -8.89 -8.96 -6.89
N SER A 69 -9.73 -9.94 -6.55
CA SER A 69 -9.28 -11.24 -6.06
C SER A 69 -8.73 -12.17 -7.14
N ILE A 70 -9.20 -12.05 -8.40
CA ILE A 70 -8.75 -12.89 -9.52
C ILE A 70 -7.57 -12.24 -10.26
N PHE A 71 -7.59 -10.92 -10.46
CA PHE A 71 -6.55 -10.17 -11.17
C PHE A 71 -5.50 -9.54 -10.25
N GLY A 72 -5.79 -9.37 -8.96
CA GLY A 72 -4.76 -9.09 -7.96
C GLY A 72 -3.98 -10.37 -7.73
N GLY A 73 -2.94 -10.57 -8.55
CA GLY A 73 -2.17 -11.80 -8.59
C GLY A 73 -1.86 -12.32 -7.19
N ASN A 74 -2.05 -13.63 -7.01
CA ASN A 74 -1.43 -14.38 -5.93
C ASN A 74 0.10 -14.23 -6.09
N TYR A 75 0.65 -13.13 -5.59
CA TYR A 75 2.07 -13.09 -5.26
C TYR A 75 2.23 -14.12 -4.15
N ASN A 76 2.73 -15.29 -4.52
CA ASN A 76 2.87 -16.40 -3.60
C ASN A 76 3.76 -15.94 -2.44
N THR A 77 3.50 -16.44 -1.24
CA THR A 77 4.32 -16.11 -0.05
C THR A 77 5.81 -16.41 -0.31
N GLU A 78 6.10 -17.42 -1.14
CA GLU A 78 7.45 -17.77 -1.61
C GLU A 78 8.10 -16.65 -2.42
N ASP A 79 7.39 -16.03 -3.38
CA ASP A 79 7.93 -14.92 -4.20
C ASP A 79 8.27 -13.71 -3.33
N ARG A 80 7.47 -13.44 -2.30
CA ARG A 80 7.75 -12.38 -1.33
C ARG A 80 9.00 -12.69 -0.50
N PHE A 81 9.16 -13.94 -0.07
CA PHE A 81 10.35 -14.37 0.68
C PHE A 81 11.62 -14.31 -0.18
N ALA A 82 11.57 -14.85 -1.41
CA ALA A 82 12.69 -14.80 -2.34
C ALA A 82 13.11 -13.36 -2.69
N SER A 83 12.14 -12.46 -2.88
CA SER A 83 12.45 -11.04 -3.14
C SER A 83 13.14 -10.35 -1.97
N GLN A 84 12.80 -10.73 -0.73
CA GLN A 84 13.42 -10.21 0.48
C GLN A 84 14.84 -10.76 0.66
N GLU A 85 15.03 -12.07 0.48
CA GLU A 85 16.35 -12.71 0.54
C GLU A 85 17.30 -12.14 -0.53
N LEU A 86 16.82 -11.93 -1.76
CA LEU A 86 17.61 -11.26 -2.80
C LEU A 86 18.09 -9.89 -2.34
N MET A 87 17.18 -9.08 -1.76
CA MET A 87 17.52 -7.74 -1.30
C MET A 87 18.59 -7.76 -0.21
N ASP A 88 18.50 -8.71 0.72
CA ASP A 88 19.47 -8.87 1.81
C ASP A 88 20.84 -9.36 1.27
N ILE A 89 20.84 -10.28 0.30
CA ILE A 89 22.04 -10.73 -0.42
C ILE A 89 22.69 -9.55 -1.16
N ASP A 90 21.91 -8.78 -1.94
CA ASP A 90 22.38 -7.62 -2.68
C ASP A 90 22.98 -6.57 -1.73
N MET A 91 22.33 -6.30 -0.60
CA MET A 91 22.82 -5.35 0.40
C MET A 91 24.18 -5.79 0.98
N HIS A 92 24.36 -7.08 1.23
CA HIS A 92 25.61 -7.61 1.77
C HIS A 92 26.72 -7.65 0.72
N TYR A 93 26.49 -8.31 -0.41
CA TYR A 93 27.54 -8.65 -1.36
C TYR A 93 27.90 -7.51 -2.33
N ARG A 94 26.97 -6.62 -2.70
CA ARG A 94 27.31 -5.48 -3.58
C ARG A 94 28.35 -4.57 -2.95
N ASN A 95 28.25 -4.35 -1.64
CA ASN A 95 29.22 -3.56 -0.90
C ASN A 95 30.60 -4.22 -0.88
N LEU A 96 30.65 -5.55 -0.71
CA LEU A 96 31.90 -6.31 -0.76
C LEU A 96 32.56 -6.24 -2.14
N VAL A 97 31.79 -6.47 -3.21
CA VAL A 97 32.30 -6.36 -4.59
C VAL A 97 32.78 -4.94 -4.87
N SER A 98 31.98 -3.92 -4.55
CA SER A 98 32.38 -2.52 -4.74
C SER A 98 33.67 -2.18 -4.00
N HIS A 99 33.84 -2.67 -2.78
CA HIS A 99 35.06 -2.46 -2.01
C HIS A 99 36.27 -3.13 -2.69
N GLN A 100 36.13 -4.38 -3.15
CA GLN A 100 37.18 -5.09 -3.86
C GLN A 100 37.57 -4.39 -5.18
N VAL A 101 36.58 -3.93 -5.95
CA VAL A 101 36.81 -3.15 -7.18
C VAL A 101 37.58 -1.86 -6.87
N GLN A 102 37.23 -1.16 -5.79
CA GLN A 102 37.97 0.03 -5.37
C GLN A 102 39.42 -0.28 -4.97
N LEU A 103 39.67 -1.40 -4.28
CA LEU A 103 41.04 -1.83 -3.96
C LEU A 103 41.85 -2.09 -5.24
N LEU A 104 41.24 -2.69 -6.25
CA LEU A 104 41.87 -2.92 -7.54
C LEU A 104 42.16 -1.60 -8.28
N GLN A 105 41.16 -0.72 -8.39
CA GLN A 105 41.28 0.56 -9.11
C GLN A 105 42.35 1.47 -8.48
N ASN A 106 42.43 1.49 -7.14
CA ASN A 106 43.37 2.29 -6.39
C ASN A 106 44.77 1.64 -6.26
N ASN A 107 44.96 0.44 -6.81
CA ASN A 107 46.25 -0.25 -6.71
C ASN A 107 47.29 0.43 -7.63
N PRO A 108 48.38 1.02 -7.08
CA PRO A 108 49.39 1.72 -7.88
C PRO A 108 50.29 0.78 -8.67
N LYS A 109 50.21 -0.53 -8.42
CA LYS A 109 51.02 -1.56 -9.09
C LYS A 109 50.43 -2.00 -10.44
N LEU A 110 49.21 -1.57 -10.76
CA LEU A 110 48.56 -1.87 -12.03
C LEU A 110 48.49 -0.60 -12.89
N SER A 111 48.80 -0.75 -14.17
CA SER A 111 48.48 0.25 -15.17
C SER A 111 46.97 0.32 -15.39
N ASP A 112 46.49 1.43 -15.96
CA ASP A 112 45.05 1.60 -16.22
C ASP A 112 44.53 0.59 -17.24
N SER A 113 45.36 0.17 -18.21
CA SER A 113 45.01 -0.87 -19.18
C SER A 113 44.83 -2.24 -18.52
N GLU A 114 45.68 -2.61 -17.55
CA GLU A 114 45.56 -3.89 -16.83
C GLU A 114 44.31 -3.89 -15.92
N LYS A 115 43.97 -2.75 -15.33
CA LYS A 115 42.74 -2.59 -14.54
C LYS A 115 41.51 -2.76 -15.43
N GLU A 116 41.50 -2.12 -16.60
CA GLU A 116 40.38 -2.19 -17.56
C GLU A 116 40.21 -3.61 -18.10
N GLU A 117 41.30 -4.24 -18.54
CA GLU A 117 41.27 -5.64 -18.98
C GLU A 117 40.72 -6.56 -17.90
N PHE A 118 41.17 -6.40 -16.65
CA PHE A 118 40.67 -7.25 -15.57
C PHE A 118 39.20 -6.98 -15.23
N LEU A 119 38.78 -5.72 -15.21
CA LEU A 119 37.39 -5.36 -14.94
C LEU A 119 36.44 -5.85 -16.04
N SER A 120 36.92 -6.03 -17.28
CA SER A 120 36.09 -6.64 -18.34
C SER A 120 35.64 -8.07 -18.04
N PHE A 121 36.40 -8.83 -17.23
CA PHE A 121 35.94 -10.15 -16.75
C PHE A 121 34.80 -10.04 -15.74
N MET A 122 34.61 -8.88 -15.11
CA MET A 122 33.48 -8.65 -14.20
C MET A 122 32.19 -8.39 -14.99
N ASP A 123 32.28 -7.79 -16.17
CA ASP A 123 31.12 -7.50 -17.02
C ASP A 123 30.38 -8.81 -17.39
N GLU A 124 31.11 -9.90 -17.68
CA GLU A 124 30.51 -11.22 -17.92
C GLU A 124 29.74 -11.75 -16.70
N LEU A 125 30.28 -11.54 -15.49
CA LEU A 125 29.61 -11.93 -14.25
C LEU A 125 28.44 -11.00 -13.90
N ASP A 126 28.46 -9.75 -14.37
CA ASP A 126 27.33 -8.80 -14.34
C ASP A 126 26.19 -9.25 -15.23
N GLU A 127 26.50 -9.65 -16.45
CA GLU A 127 25.50 -10.22 -17.37
C GLU A 127 24.90 -11.52 -16.80
N GLU A 128 25.71 -12.43 -16.25
CA GLU A 128 25.22 -13.66 -15.59
C GLU A 128 24.26 -13.33 -14.42
N TYR A 129 24.59 -12.33 -13.59
CA TYR A 129 23.73 -11.90 -12.49
C TYR A 129 22.38 -11.35 -13.00
N ASP A 130 22.38 -10.53 -14.04
CA ASP A 130 21.16 -9.96 -14.59
C ASP A 130 20.23 -11.04 -15.16
N VAL A 131 20.79 -12.07 -15.79
CA VAL A 131 20.03 -13.25 -16.24
C VAL A 131 19.43 -13.99 -15.04
N LEU A 132 20.21 -14.27 -14.00
CA LEU A 132 19.69 -14.92 -12.79
C LEU A 132 18.56 -14.12 -12.13
N ARG A 133 18.64 -12.78 -12.16
CA ARG A 133 17.58 -11.92 -11.63
C ARG A 133 16.28 -12.03 -12.43
N LEU A 134 16.38 -12.20 -13.75
CA LEU A 134 15.22 -12.43 -14.61
C LEU A 134 14.63 -13.84 -14.38
N ASP A 135 15.48 -14.86 -14.25
CA ASP A 135 15.03 -16.24 -14.00
C ASP A 135 14.21 -16.37 -12.70
N MET A 136 14.58 -15.62 -11.67
CA MET A 136 13.83 -15.54 -10.41
C MET A 136 12.46 -14.86 -10.56
N GLN A 137 12.29 -13.95 -11.53
CA GLN A 137 11.00 -13.30 -11.78
C GLN A 137 10.01 -14.24 -12.50
N GLU A 138 10.54 -15.23 -13.22
CA GLU A 138 9.75 -16.24 -13.92
C GLU A 138 9.39 -17.45 -13.02
N ASN A 139 9.63 -17.35 -11.69
CA ASN A 139 9.36 -18.37 -10.68
C ASN A 139 10.02 -19.74 -10.95
N LEU A 140 11.23 -19.72 -11.51
CA LEU A 140 12.10 -20.90 -11.58
C LEU A 140 12.75 -21.08 -10.20
N ASP A 141 12.53 -22.24 -9.57
CA ASP A 141 13.12 -22.69 -8.28
C ASP A 141 13.97 -21.62 -7.55
N ASN A 142 13.27 -20.69 -6.87
CA ASN A 142 13.88 -19.44 -6.38
C ASN A 142 15.06 -19.70 -5.42
N GLU A 143 15.06 -20.81 -4.69
CA GLU A 143 16.17 -21.19 -3.80
C GLU A 143 17.46 -21.47 -4.59
N LEU A 144 17.34 -22.23 -5.69
CA LEU A 144 18.46 -22.51 -6.59
C LEU A 144 18.98 -21.24 -7.25
N VAL A 145 18.08 -20.35 -7.66
CA VAL A 145 18.47 -19.07 -8.28
C VAL A 145 19.18 -18.17 -7.28
N LEU A 146 18.72 -18.09 -6.03
CA LEU A 146 19.41 -17.36 -4.96
C LEU A 146 20.81 -17.92 -4.68
N GLU A 147 20.98 -19.26 -4.66
CA GLU A 147 22.29 -19.89 -4.53
C GLU A 147 23.24 -19.53 -5.68
N ALA A 148 22.72 -19.51 -6.91
CA ALA A 148 23.47 -19.10 -8.09
C ALA A 148 23.91 -17.62 -8.00
N ILE A 149 23.03 -16.72 -7.53
CA ILE A 149 23.35 -15.30 -7.31
C ILE A 149 24.47 -15.15 -6.27
N ILE A 150 24.37 -15.85 -5.13
CA ILE A 150 25.43 -15.84 -4.10
C ILE A 150 26.74 -16.36 -4.70
N THR A 151 26.68 -17.41 -5.50
CA THR A 151 27.85 -18.00 -6.15
C THR A 151 28.49 -17.04 -7.15
N ASN A 152 27.70 -16.30 -7.94
CA ASN A 152 28.20 -15.26 -8.84
C ASN A 152 28.94 -14.16 -8.06
N TYR A 153 28.37 -13.64 -6.98
CA TYR A 153 29.06 -12.68 -6.12
C TYR A 153 30.38 -13.21 -5.55
N LYS A 154 30.40 -14.47 -5.06
CA LYS A 154 31.62 -15.10 -4.55
C LYS A 154 32.70 -15.22 -5.62
N LYS A 155 32.35 -15.60 -6.85
CA LYS A 155 33.30 -15.68 -7.98
C LYS A 155 33.96 -14.33 -8.24
N ARG A 156 33.19 -13.24 -8.28
CA ARG A 156 33.73 -11.88 -8.49
C ARG A 156 34.72 -11.48 -7.41
N ILE A 157 34.37 -11.73 -6.15
CA ILE A 157 35.24 -11.45 -5.00
C ILE A 157 36.53 -12.26 -5.12
N GLU A 158 36.42 -13.56 -5.35
CA GLU A 158 37.55 -14.48 -5.46
C GLU A 158 38.50 -14.10 -6.60
N LEU A 159 37.97 -13.69 -7.75
CA LEU A 159 38.78 -13.23 -8.88
C LEU A 159 39.62 -12.01 -8.49
N ILE A 160 39.02 -10.98 -7.90
CA ILE A 160 39.74 -9.77 -7.49
C ILE A 160 40.78 -10.10 -6.41
N GLU A 161 40.43 -10.91 -5.42
CA GLU A 161 41.35 -11.33 -4.36
C GLU A 161 42.55 -12.10 -4.90
N ASN A 162 42.32 -13.02 -5.84
CA ASN A 162 43.39 -13.78 -6.48
C ASN A 162 44.33 -12.88 -7.28
N LEU A 163 43.81 -11.90 -8.03
CA LEU A 163 44.65 -10.95 -8.75
C LEU A 163 45.49 -10.10 -7.78
N LEU A 164 44.86 -9.49 -6.77
CA LEU A 164 45.54 -8.68 -5.77
C LEU A 164 46.64 -9.47 -5.04
N LYS A 165 46.37 -10.74 -4.72
CA LYS A 165 47.34 -11.66 -4.13
C LYS A 165 48.51 -11.96 -5.06
N GLN A 166 48.28 -12.19 -6.35
CA GLN A 166 49.36 -12.42 -7.32
C GLN A 166 50.27 -11.19 -7.45
N ILE A 167 49.69 -10.00 -7.57
CA ILE A 167 50.41 -8.73 -7.66
C ILE A 167 51.24 -8.45 -6.40
N ASN A 168 50.74 -8.88 -5.23
CA ASN A 168 51.48 -8.69 -3.99
C ASN A 168 52.61 -9.71 -3.84
N ASN A 169 52.39 -10.97 -4.25
CA ASN A 169 53.36 -12.06 -4.11
C ASN A 169 54.48 -12.04 -5.15
N SER A 170 54.24 -11.51 -6.36
CA SER A 170 55.26 -11.40 -7.41
C SER A 170 56.47 -10.57 -6.97
N LYS A 171 56.27 -9.60 -6.07
CA LYS A 171 57.36 -8.77 -5.53
C LYS A 171 58.18 -9.42 -4.41
N LEU A 172 57.59 -10.28 -3.58
CA LEU A 172 58.34 -10.99 -2.52
C LEU A 172 59.45 -11.88 -3.10
N LYS A 173 59.31 -12.31 -4.36
CA LYS A 173 60.35 -13.06 -5.07
C LYS A 173 61.41 -12.17 -5.71
N ASP A 174 61.08 -10.94 -6.10
CA ASP A 174 62.00 -10.03 -6.79
C ASP A 174 62.91 -9.28 -5.80
N ASP A 175 62.39 -8.93 -4.61
CA ASP A 175 63.15 -8.25 -3.56
C ASP A 175 64.18 -9.17 -2.83
N ASN A 176 64.17 -10.49 -3.09
CA ASN A 176 65.07 -11.48 -2.46
C ASN A 176 66.29 -11.88 -3.33
N TYR A 177 66.49 -11.24 -4.48
CA TYR A 177 67.68 -11.47 -5.35
C TYR A 177 68.67 -10.28 -5.37
N GLY A 178 68.61 -9.42 -4.35
CA GLY A 178 69.70 -8.48 -4.05
C GLY A 178 70.53 -9.00 -2.88
N TYR A 179 71.83 -9.19 -3.09
CA TYR A 179 72.88 -9.60 -2.14
C TYR A 179 73.11 -11.11 -1.97
N THR A 180 74.12 -11.64 -2.66
CA THR A 180 75.38 -12.10 -2.04
C THR A 180 76.53 -12.03 -3.06
N LEU A 181 77.69 -11.58 -2.58
CA LEU A 181 78.99 -11.46 -3.26
C LEU A 181 79.52 -12.79 -3.79
#